data_AF-A0A5N6Q5F0-F1
#
_entry.id   AF-A0A5N6Q5F0-F1
#
_cell.length_a   1.000
_cell.length_b   1.000
_cell.length_c   1.000
_cell.angle_alpha   90.00
_cell.angle_beta   90.00
_cell.angle_gamma   90.00
#
_symmetry.space_group_name_H-M   'P 1'
#
loop_
_entity.id
_entity.type
_entity.pdbx_description
1 polymer ?
#
loop_
_entity_poly.entity_id
_entity_poly.type
_entity_poly.pdbx_seq_one_letter_code
_entity_poly.pdbx_strand_id
1 'polypeptide(L)'
;MSPDATSFMGGIWEFIAYCSTASTLRDSKISPKEGRLPNATKGAPHLREIFYRMGLSDKDIVALSGGHTLGRAHADRSGFEGPWTREPLKFDNSYFVELLKGESEGLLKLPTDIALLDDPVFRPFVELYAKDEDAFFTDYAKSHKKLSELGFTPNSKKIKDSVILAQSAVGVLVTAAVVIVSYVYEVRKKAK
;
A
#
# COMPACT_ATOMS: atom_id res chain seq x y z
N MET A 1 21.22 -5.20 6.82
CA MET A 1 20.59 -6.09 5.82
C MET A 1 19.36 -5.36 5.33
N SER A 2 19.44 -4.76 4.14
CA SER A 2 18.31 -4.12 3.48
C SER A 2 17.29 -5.22 3.12
N PRO A 3 15.99 -5.06 3.41
CA PRO A 3 15.00 -5.91 2.78
C PRO A 3 15.15 -5.77 1.26
N ASP A 4 15.08 -6.91 0.58
CA ASP A 4 15.35 -7.05 -0.84
C ASP A 4 14.15 -6.56 -1.65
N ALA A 5 14.41 -6.04 -2.86
CA ALA A 5 13.39 -5.56 -3.80
C ALA A 5 12.30 -6.62 -4.12
N THR A 6 12.57 -7.88 -3.78
CA THR A 6 11.64 -9.01 -3.84
C THR A 6 10.46 -8.89 -2.88
N SER A 7 10.62 -8.26 -1.70
CA SER A 7 9.51 -8.03 -0.76
C SER A 7 8.55 -6.93 -1.23
N PHE A 8 9.10 -5.85 -1.79
CA PHE A 8 8.31 -4.75 -2.38
C PHE A 8 7.52 -5.22 -3.61
N MET A 9 8.18 -5.97 -4.49
CA MET A 9 7.48 -6.68 -5.55
C MET A 9 6.47 -7.65 -4.95
N GLY A 10 6.78 -8.38 -3.88
CA GLY A 10 5.87 -9.31 -3.19
C GLY A 10 4.56 -8.66 -2.72
N GLY A 11 4.60 -7.46 -2.13
CA GLY A 11 3.41 -6.71 -1.73
C GLY A 11 2.60 -6.15 -2.91
N ILE A 12 3.29 -5.72 -3.98
CA ILE A 12 2.63 -5.35 -5.24
C ILE A 12 2.09 -6.58 -5.98
N TRP A 13 2.74 -7.75 -5.88
CA TRP A 13 2.27 -9.01 -6.44
C TRP A 13 1.06 -9.55 -5.66
N GLU A 14 1.01 -9.40 -4.34
CA GLU A 14 -0.21 -9.61 -3.55
C GLU A 14 -1.32 -8.64 -3.98
N PHE A 15 -0.99 -7.37 -4.26
CA PHE A 15 -1.95 -6.40 -4.78
C PHE A 15 -2.42 -6.72 -6.21
N ILE A 16 -1.56 -7.18 -7.11
CA ILE A 16 -1.94 -7.64 -8.46
C ILE A 16 -2.77 -8.92 -8.37
N ALA A 17 -2.41 -9.85 -7.49
CA ALA A 17 -3.21 -11.03 -7.21
C ALA A 17 -4.58 -10.65 -6.63
N TYR A 18 -4.65 -9.61 -5.80
CA TYR A 18 -5.89 -9.04 -5.30
C TYR A 18 -6.72 -8.34 -6.38
N CYS A 19 -6.10 -7.53 -7.25
CA CYS A 19 -6.74 -6.96 -8.44
C CYS A 19 -7.25 -8.04 -9.42
N SER A 20 -6.60 -9.21 -9.46
CA SER A 20 -7.12 -10.38 -10.20
C SER A 20 -8.43 -10.93 -9.57
N THR A 21 -8.61 -10.78 -8.25
CA THR A 21 -9.90 -11.04 -7.57
C THR A 21 -10.90 -9.88 -7.65
N ALA A 22 -10.47 -8.69 -8.12
CA ALA A 22 -11.32 -7.53 -8.37
C ALA A 22 -12.22 -7.66 -9.62
N SER A 23 -12.26 -8.86 -10.24
CA SER A 23 -13.27 -9.27 -11.22
C SER A 23 -14.73 -9.16 -10.74
N THR A 24 -14.95 -8.72 -9.50
CA THR A 24 -16.27 -8.49 -8.88
C THR A 24 -16.64 -7.00 -8.75
N LEU A 25 -15.73 -6.06 -9.02
CA LEU A 25 -16.08 -4.64 -9.11
C LEU A 25 -16.94 -4.41 -10.35
N ARG A 26 -18.07 -3.74 -10.18
CA ARG A 26 -19.03 -3.48 -11.26
C ARG A 26 -18.88 -2.05 -11.74
N ASP A 27 -18.92 -1.88 -13.06
CA ASP A 27 -18.89 -0.56 -13.67
C ASP A 27 -20.10 0.27 -13.22
N SER A 28 -19.82 1.49 -12.77
CA SER A 28 -20.87 2.49 -12.53
C SER A 28 -21.30 3.10 -13.87
N LYS A 29 -22.62 3.21 -14.07
CA LYS A 29 -23.19 3.94 -15.23
C LYS A 29 -23.22 5.46 -15.02
N ILE A 30 -22.88 5.92 -13.82
CA ILE A 30 -23.00 7.33 -13.42
C ILE A 30 -21.65 7.79 -12.87
N SER A 31 -21.13 8.87 -13.44
CA SER A 31 -19.95 9.55 -12.92
C SER A 31 -20.29 10.37 -11.67
N PRO A 32 -19.43 10.38 -10.64
CA PRO A 32 -19.63 11.25 -9.49
C PRO A 32 -19.53 12.73 -9.89
N LYS A 33 -20.19 13.60 -9.11
CA LYS A 33 -20.05 15.06 -9.28
C LYS A 33 -18.61 15.49 -9.04
N GLU A 34 -18.15 16.50 -9.80
CA GLU A 34 -16.85 17.14 -9.64
C GLU A 34 -16.66 17.79 -8.25
N GLY A 35 -15.41 18.09 -7.89
CA GLY A 35 -15.07 18.82 -6.66
C GLY A 35 -14.89 17.94 -5.43
N ARG A 36 -14.79 16.61 -5.61
CA ARG A 36 -14.63 15.64 -4.51
C ARG A 36 -13.18 15.27 -4.21
N LEU A 37 -12.24 15.64 -5.08
CA LEU A 37 -10.81 15.37 -4.93
C LEU A 37 -10.13 16.45 -4.07
N PRO A 38 -9.01 16.13 -3.41
CA PRO A 38 -8.27 17.11 -2.63
C PRO A 38 -7.70 18.21 -3.53
N ASN A 39 -7.59 19.42 -2.98
CA ASN A 39 -7.00 20.56 -3.65
C ASN A 39 -5.60 20.80 -3.07
N ALA A 40 -4.60 20.76 -3.94
CA ALA A 40 -3.19 20.90 -3.59
C ALA A 40 -2.82 22.21 -2.89
N THR A 41 -3.63 23.27 -3.00
CA THR A 41 -3.36 24.58 -2.39
C THR A 41 -3.91 24.74 -0.98
N LYS A 42 -4.63 23.73 -0.46
CA LYS A 42 -5.26 23.78 0.87
C LYS A 42 -4.42 23.02 1.92
N GLY A 43 -4.79 23.18 3.20
CA GLY A 43 -4.09 22.56 4.33
C GLY A 43 -4.79 21.35 4.96
N ALA A 44 -4.32 20.96 6.15
CA ALA A 44 -4.77 19.79 6.89
C ALA A 44 -6.30 19.70 7.13
N PRO A 45 -7.04 20.79 7.44
CA PRO A 45 -8.49 20.72 7.59
C PRO A 45 -9.20 20.23 6.30
N HIS A 46 -8.72 20.64 5.13
CA HIS A 46 -9.27 20.19 3.84
C HIS A 46 -8.95 18.73 3.56
N LEU A 47 -7.74 18.27 3.92
CA LEU A 47 -7.39 16.85 3.82
C LEU A 47 -8.37 16.01 4.66
N ARG A 48 -8.63 16.39 5.91
CA ARG A 48 -9.62 15.69 6.75
C ARG A 48 -11.02 15.74 6.15
N GLU A 49 -11.47 16.90 5.68
CA GLU A 49 -12.80 17.04 5.03
C GLU A 49 -13.01 16.03 3.88
N ILE A 50 -11.98 15.85 3.05
CA ILE A 50 -12.05 14.96 1.89
C ILE A 50 -11.92 13.49 2.29
N PHE A 51 -10.90 13.15 3.08
CA PHE A 51 -10.56 11.76 3.39
C PHE A 51 -11.44 11.16 4.50
N TYR A 52 -11.94 11.95 5.45
CA TYR A 52 -12.85 11.44 6.49
C TYR A 52 -14.21 11.05 5.90
N ARG A 53 -14.68 11.74 4.86
CA ARG A 53 -15.87 11.31 4.09
C ARG A 53 -15.69 9.93 3.46
N MET A 54 -14.45 9.53 3.19
CA MET A 54 -14.10 8.21 2.66
C MET A 54 -13.88 7.16 3.78
N GLY A 55 -14.03 7.54 5.06
CA GLY A 55 -13.74 6.65 6.19
C GLY A 55 -12.25 6.38 6.41
N LEU A 56 -11.38 7.23 5.88
CA LEU A 56 -9.93 7.13 6.02
C LEU A 56 -9.45 7.97 7.20
N SER A 57 -8.55 7.42 8.02
CA SER A 57 -8.01 8.05 9.22
C SER A 57 -6.84 9.00 8.92
N ASP A 58 -6.41 9.78 9.92
CA ASP A 58 -5.24 10.66 9.80
C ASP A 58 -3.97 9.90 9.37
N LYS A 59 -3.78 8.67 9.88
CA LYS A 59 -2.69 7.78 9.45
C LYS A 59 -2.81 7.41 7.97
N ASP A 60 -4.02 7.13 7.50
CA ASP A 60 -4.28 6.77 6.11
C ASP A 60 -3.97 7.95 5.17
N ILE A 61 -4.29 9.18 5.59
CA ILE A 61 -3.96 10.40 4.83
C ILE A 61 -2.44 10.49 4.63
N VAL A 62 -1.66 10.43 5.72
CA VAL A 62 -0.19 10.59 5.64
C VAL A 62 0.45 9.44 4.86
N ALA A 63 -0.01 8.21 5.06
CA ALA A 63 0.49 7.06 4.30
C ALA A 63 0.24 7.24 2.80
N LEU A 64 -1.01 7.56 2.40
CA LEU A 64 -1.38 7.74 1.00
C LEU A 64 -0.68 8.94 0.34
N SER A 65 -0.40 10.01 1.07
CA SER A 65 0.42 11.13 0.59
C SER A 65 1.82 10.68 0.16
N GLY A 66 2.36 9.62 0.79
CA GLY A 66 3.61 8.97 0.39
C GLY A 66 3.62 8.42 -1.04
N GLY A 67 2.46 8.28 -1.69
CA GLY A 67 2.35 7.93 -3.10
C GLY A 67 3.05 8.91 -4.04
N HIS A 68 3.23 10.17 -3.62
CA HIS A 68 4.03 11.18 -4.34
C HIS A 68 5.52 10.83 -4.44
N THR A 69 6.00 9.80 -3.72
CA THR A 69 7.37 9.28 -3.93
C THR A 69 7.62 8.85 -5.39
N LEU A 70 6.54 8.45 -6.10
CA LEU A 70 6.53 8.19 -7.54
C LEU A 70 5.94 9.35 -8.33
N GLY A 71 6.58 9.64 -9.47
CA GLY A 71 6.10 10.56 -10.47
C GLY A 71 6.50 12.01 -10.23
N ARG A 72 5.74 12.92 -10.87
CA ARG A 72 5.98 14.35 -10.89
C ARG A 72 4.71 15.11 -11.22
N ALA A 73 4.66 16.39 -10.85
CA ALA A 73 3.67 17.31 -11.36
C ALA A 73 4.07 17.85 -12.73
N HIS A 74 3.06 18.34 -13.46
CA HIS A 74 3.20 18.94 -14.78
C HIS A 74 2.36 20.23 -14.85
N ALA A 75 3.00 21.32 -15.27
CA ALA A 75 2.39 22.65 -15.26
C ALA A 75 1.12 22.75 -16.10
N ASP A 76 1.05 22.02 -17.22
CA ASP A 76 -0.11 21.97 -18.12
C ASP A 76 -1.31 21.18 -17.54
N ARG A 77 -1.12 20.45 -16.44
CA ARG A 77 -2.17 19.65 -15.78
C ARG A 77 -2.66 20.29 -14.50
N SER A 78 -1.74 20.68 -13.62
CA SER A 78 -2.06 21.16 -12.26
C SER A 78 -1.56 22.56 -11.95
N GLY A 79 -0.77 23.18 -12.84
CA GLY A 79 -0.05 24.43 -12.57
C GLY A 79 1.19 24.28 -11.69
N PHE A 80 1.49 23.06 -11.21
CA PHE A 80 2.71 22.73 -10.46
C PHE A 80 3.66 21.93 -11.34
N GLU A 81 4.97 22.04 -11.09
CA GLU A 81 6.00 21.41 -11.91
C GLU A 81 7.08 20.76 -11.05
N GLY A 82 7.55 19.58 -11.48
CA GLY A 82 8.70 18.90 -10.89
C GLY A 82 8.35 17.64 -10.09
N PRO A 83 9.35 16.79 -9.81
CA PRO A 83 9.20 15.59 -8.99
C PRO A 83 9.27 15.90 -7.50
N TRP A 84 8.69 15.05 -6.66
CA TRP A 84 8.85 15.14 -5.20
C TRP A 84 10.15 14.51 -4.69
N THR A 85 10.71 13.58 -5.47
CA THR A 85 11.91 12.82 -5.11
C THR A 85 12.95 12.88 -6.23
N ARG A 86 14.21 12.56 -5.89
CA ARG A 86 15.31 12.51 -6.87
C ARG A 86 15.21 11.32 -7.82
N GLU A 87 14.55 10.25 -7.37
CA GLU A 87 14.33 9.01 -8.12
C GLU A 87 12.83 8.78 -8.34
N PRO A 88 12.14 9.56 -9.21
CA PRO A 88 10.68 9.57 -9.33
C PRO A 88 10.07 8.28 -9.91
N LEU A 89 10.89 7.27 -10.22
CA LEU A 89 10.46 5.96 -10.71
C LEU A 89 10.69 4.85 -9.66
N LYS A 90 11.14 5.20 -8.46
CA LYS A 90 11.40 4.29 -7.36
C LYS A 90 10.39 4.55 -6.25
N PHE A 91 9.72 3.50 -5.80
CA PHE A 91 8.81 3.59 -4.68
C PHE A 91 9.55 3.22 -3.40
N ASP A 92 9.79 4.22 -2.57
CA ASP A 92 10.52 4.14 -1.31
C ASP A 92 10.02 5.26 -0.37
N ASN A 93 10.61 5.40 0.82
CA ASN A 93 10.21 6.44 1.77
C ASN A 93 10.83 7.84 1.49
N SER A 94 11.48 8.04 0.33
CA SER A 94 12.20 9.29 0.01
C SER A 94 11.30 10.53 0.06
N TYR A 95 10.01 10.39 -0.26
CA TYR A 95 9.05 11.48 -0.11
C TYR A 95 9.07 12.10 1.30
N PHE A 96 9.01 11.27 2.35
CA PHE A 96 8.99 11.77 3.73
C PHE A 96 10.36 12.32 4.17
N VAL A 97 11.44 11.67 3.70
CA VAL A 97 12.81 12.12 3.95
C VAL A 97 13.05 13.51 3.35
N GLU A 98 12.67 13.72 2.09
CA GLU A 98 12.79 15.01 1.43
C GLU A 98 11.82 16.04 2.03
N LEU A 99 10.62 15.63 2.44
CA LEU A 99 9.65 16.52 3.09
C LEU A 99 10.23 17.15 4.37
N LEU A 100 10.86 16.35 5.23
CA LEU A 100 11.49 16.82 6.48
C LEU A 100 12.74 17.69 6.28
N LYS A 101 13.43 17.61 5.14
CA LYS A 101 14.63 18.42 4.85
C LYS A 101 14.34 19.90 4.57
N GLY A 102 13.07 20.30 4.40
CA GLY A 102 12.73 21.66 3.96
C GLY A 102 12.97 21.86 2.46
N GLU A 103 13.05 23.10 1.96
CA GLU A 103 13.17 23.34 0.51
C GLU A 103 14.46 22.74 -0.06
N SER A 104 14.30 21.90 -1.08
CA SER A 104 15.39 21.26 -1.83
C SER A 104 15.31 21.74 -3.28
N GLU A 105 16.44 22.21 -3.84
CA GLU A 105 16.48 22.67 -5.22
C GLU A 105 16.02 21.58 -6.19
N GLY A 106 15.08 21.94 -7.07
CA GLY A 106 14.53 21.04 -8.10
C GLY A 106 13.49 20.03 -7.63
N LEU A 107 13.11 20.04 -6.33
CA LEU A 107 12.05 19.17 -5.80
C LEU A 107 10.78 19.97 -5.48
N LEU A 108 9.64 19.38 -5.82
CA LEU A 108 8.33 19.94 -5.57
C LEU A 108 7.85 19.63 -4.15
N LYS A 109 7.21 20.62 -3.53
CA LYS A 109 6.39 20.46 -2.32
C LYS A 109 5.11 21.25 -2.49
N LEU A 110 3.97 20.56 -2.47
CA LEU A 110 2.68 21.22 -2.51
C LEU A 110 2.32 21.79 -1.13
N PRO A 111 1.47 22.82 -1.05
CA PRO A 111 0.90 23.27 0.22
C PRO A 111 0.26 22.15 1.04
N THR A 112 -0.39 21.17 0.39
CA THR A 112 -0.91 19.97 1.07
C THR A 112 0.18 19.06 1.66
N ASP A 113 1.36 18.96 1.04
CA ASP A 113 2.49 18.18 1.57
C ASP A 113 3.08 18.88 2.79
N ILE A 114 3.25 20.21 2.71
CA ILE A 114 3.76 21.04 3.80
C ILE A 114 2.81 20.97 5.01
N ALA A 115 1.50 20.96 4.76
CA ALA A 115 0.49 20.85 5.82
C ALA A 115 0.61 19.56 6.66
N LEU A 116 1.28 18.51 6.17
CA LEU A 116 1.57 17.30 6.96
C LEU A 116 2.61 17.55 8.06
N LEU A 117 3.49 18.55 7.87
CA LEU A 117 4.52 18.94 8.84
C LEU A 117 3.99 19.89 9.92
N ASP A 118 3.01 20.72 9.56
CA ASP A 118 2.43 21.74 10.42
C ASP A 118 1.36 21.17 11.37
N ASP A 119 0.71 20.07 10.97
CA ASP A 119 -0.33 19.45 11.77
C ASP A 119 0.27 18.51 12.84
N PRO A 120 -0.07 18.70 14.14
CA PRO A 120 0.53 17.93 15.23
C PRO A 120 0.13 16.45 15.25
N VAL A 121 -0.93 16.06 14.55
CA VAL A 121 -1.37 14.65 14.44
C VAL A 121 -0.73 13.98 13.22
N PHE A 122 -0.52 14.72 12.13
CA PHE A 122 0.13 14.17 10.93
C PHE A 122 1.65 14.02 11.09
N ARG A 123 2.30 15.03 11.69
CA ARG A 123 3.77 15.09 11.77
C ARG A 123 4.41 13.83 12.37
N PRO A 124 3.91 13.22 13.46
CA PRO A 124 4.47 11.98 13.99
C PRO A 124 4.50 10.82 12.98
N PHE A 125 3.52 10.74 12.07
CA PHE A 125 3.52 9.72 11.02
C PHE A 125 4.54 10.04 9.92
N VAL A 126 4.71 11.32 9.57
CA VAL A 126 5.76 11.75 8.63
C VAL A 126 7.14 11.38 9.17
N GLU A 127 7.41 11.68 10.44
CA GLU A 127 8.67 11.35 11.11
C GLU A 127 8.88 9.83 11.22
N LEU A 128 7.82 9.08 11.52
CA LEU A 128 7.85 7.61 11.53
C LEU A 128 8.26 7.06 10.16
N TYR A 129 7.56 7.44 9.10
CA TYR A 129 7.78 6.91 7.76
C TYR A 129 9.12 7.32 7.16
N ALA A 130 9.62 8.52 7.48
CA ALA A 130 10.97 8.93 7.09
C ALA A 130 12.07 8.08 7.76
N LYS A 131 11.82 7.57 8.97
CA LYS A 131 12.77 6.75 9.73
C LYS A 131 12.65 5.25 9.41
N ASP A 132 11.43 4.80 9.13
CA ASP A 132 11.07 3.39 9.00
C ASP A 132 10.26 3.16 7.72
N GLU A 133 10.95 2.69 6.67
CA GLU A 133 10.36 2.39 5.37
C GLU A 133 9.40 1.18 5.43
N ASP A 134 9.69 0.19 6.26
CA ASP A 134 8.82 -0.98 6.42
C ASP A 134 7.48 -0.59 7.06
N ALA A 135 7.50 0.32 8.03
CA ALA A 135 6.30 0.92 8.59
C ALA A 135 5.50 1.70 7.54
N PHE A 136 6.18 2.47 6.69
CA PHE A 136 5.55 3.16 5.56
C PHE A 136 4.87 2.17 4.60
N PHE A 137 5.59 1.16 4.12
CA PHE A 137 5.03 0.19 3.17
C PHE A 137 3.86 -0.58 3.76
N THR A 138 3.96 -0.97 5.03
CA THR A 138 2.89 -1.68 5.75
C THR A 138 1.62 -0.84 5.82
N ASP A 139 1.73 0.42 6.22
CA ASP A 139 0.58 1.30 6.36
C ASP A 139 0.06 1.78 4.99
N TYR A 140 0.94 2.03 4.01
CA TYR A 140 0.57 2.34 2.62
C TYR A 140 -0.27 1.21 2.00
N ALA A 141 0.16 -0.05 2.14
CA ALA A 141 -0.58 -1.20 1.60
C ALA A 141 -1.98 -1.28 2.21
N LYS A 142 -2.11 -1.10 3.53
CA LYS A 142 -3.42 -1.09 4.22
C LYS A 142 -4.30 0.07 3.76
N SER A 143 -3.76 1.28 3.69
CA SER A 143 -4.52 2.48 3.32
C SER A 143 -4.91 2.47 1.84
N HIS A 144 -4.01 2.02 0.96
CA HIS A 144 -4.28 1.86 -0.46
C HIS A 144 -5.34 0.78 -0.73
N LYS A 145 -5.32 -0.33 0.04
CA LYS A 145 -6.39 -1.33 0.00
C LYS A 145 -7.75 -0.72 0.36
N LYS A 146 -7.85 -0.02 1.50
CA LYS A 146 -9.08 0.68 1.91
C LYS A 146 -9.56 1.64 0.82
N LEU A 147 -8.65 2.41 0.22
CA LEU A 147 -8.95 3.35 -0.86
C LEU A 147 -9.48 2.64 -2.11
N SER A 148 -8.85 1.52 -2.50
CA SER A 148 -9.23 0.73 -3.67
C SER A 148 -10.58 0.03 -3.53
N GLU A 149 -11.02 -0.23 -2.29
CA GLU A 149 -12.27 -0.91 -1.96
C GLU A 149 -13.37 0.05 -1.51
N LEU A 150 -13.21 1.37 -1.66
CA LEU A 150 -14.22 2.33 -1.24
C LEU A 150 -15.56 2.09 -1.95
N GLY A 151 -16.61 1.85 -1.15
CA GLY A 151 -17.95 1.53 -1.66
C GLY A 151 -18.11 0.08 -2.13
N PHE A 152 -17.08 -0.76 -2.01
CA PHE A 152 -17.16 -2.19 -2.25
C PHE A 152 -17.40 -2.95 -0.95
N THR A 153 -18.47 -3.72 -0.91
CA THR A 153 -18.69 -4.73 0.13
C THR A 153 -18.45 -6.10 -0.49
N PRO A 154 -17.39 -6.83 -0.10
CA PRO A 154 -17.20 -8.20 -0.55
C PRO A 154 -18.44 -9.00 -0.21
N ASN A 155 -19.01 -9.69 -1.20
CA ASN A 155 -20.13 -10.57 -0.94
C ASN A 155 -19.60 -11.71 -0.07
N SER A 156 -19.90 -11.68 1.22
CA SER A 156 -19.45 -12.68 2.19
C SER A 156 -20.16 -14.00 1.95
N LYS A 157 -19.87 -14.67 0.84
CA LYS A 157 -19.99 -16.12 0.82
C LYS A 157 -19.00 -16.60 1.86
N LYS A 158 -19.49 -16.95 3.05
CA LYS A 158 -18.76 -17.73 4.04
C LYS A 158 -18.10 -18.88 3.28
N ILE A 159 -16.80 -18.76 3.02
CA ILE A 159 -15.97 -19.91 2.72
C ILE A 159 -16.08 -20.72 4.00
N LYS A 160 -16.85 -21.81 3.96
CA LYS A 160 -17.04 -22.65 5.13
C LYS A 160 -15.64 -23.07 5.57
N ASP A 161 -15.29 -22.78 6.81
CA ASP A 161 -14.01 -23.14 7.44
C ASP A 161 -13.64 -24.63 7.24
N SER A 162 -14.64 -25.46 6.94
CA SER A 162 -14.48 -26.86 6.52
C SER A 162 -13.59 -27.09 5.30
N VAL A 163 -13.54 -26.18 4.33
CA VAL A 163 -12.72 -26.38 3.10
C VAL A 163 -11.25 -26.12 3.39
N ILE A 164 -10.94 -25.08 4.17
CA ILE A 164 -9.56 -24.75 4.57
C ILE A 164 -9.01 -25.81 5.53
N LEU A 165 -9.82 -26.27 6.49
CA LEU A 165 -9.42 -27.35 7.40
C LEU A 165 -9.14 -28.66 6.64
N ALA A 166 -10.01 -29.03 5.69
CA ALA A 166 -9.82 -30.22 4.87
C ALA A 166 -8.57 -30.15 3.98
N GLN A 167 -8.31 -29.01 3.33
CA GLN A 167 -7.12 -28.83 2.50
C GLN A 167 -5.83 -28.85 3.33
N SER A 168 -5.83 -28.25 4.53
CA SER A 168 -4.67 -28.29 5.43
C SER A 168 -4.36 -29.70 5.93
N ALA A 169 -5.38 -30.48 6.29
CA ALA A 169 -5.22 -31.85 6.77
C ALA A 169 -4.66 -32.79 5.67
N VAL A 170 -5.12 -32.61 4.43
CA VAL A 170 -4.60 -33.37 3.28
C VAL A 170 -3.13 -33.01 3.00
N GLY A 171 -2.76 -31.73 3.07
CA GLY A 171 -1.37 -31.30 2.90
C GLY A 171 -0.41 -31.93 3.92
N VAL A 172 -0.82 -31.98 5.19
CA VAL A 172 -0.03 -32.62 6.27
C VAL A 172 0.12 -34.13 6.03
N LEU A 173 -0.94 -34.83 5.63
CA LEU A 173 -0.90 -36.27 5.36
C LEU A 173 0.00 -36.62 4.17
N VAL A 174 -0.06 -35.85 3.08
CA VAL A 174 0.81 -36.05 1.92
C VAL A 174 2.28 -35.86 2.31
N THR A 175 2.58 -34.83 3.09
CA THR A 175 3.95 -34.55 3.53
C THR A 175 4.49 -35.66 4.43
N ALA A 176 3.68 -36.13 5.39
CA ALA A 176 4.04 -37.25 6.25
C ALA A 176 4.28 -38.54 5.45
N ALA A 177 3.42 -38.86 4.48
CA ALA A 177 3.58 -40.03 3.62
C ALA A 177 4.87 -39.96 2.78
N VAL A 178 5.19 -38.80 2.20
CA VAL A 178 6.44 -38.60 1.44
C VAL A 178 7.66 -38.81 2.34
N VAL A 179 7.65 -38.26 3.56
CA VAL A 179 8.75 -38.44 4.53
C VAL A 179 8.91 -39.91 4.91
N ILE A 180 7.80 -40.62 5.18
CA ILE A 180 7.82 -42.04 5.55
C ILE A 180 8.34 -42.89 4.37
N VAL A 181 7.87 -42.63 3.15
CA VAL A 181 8.32 -43.35 1.95
C VAL A 181 9.80 -43.10 1.67
N SER A 182 10.28 -41.85 1.79
CA SER A 182 11.71 -41.52 1.70
C SER A 182 12.54 -42.23 2.77
N TYR A 183 12.06 -42.29 4.00
CA TYR A 183 12.75 -42.99 5.08
C TYR A 183 12.85 -44.50 4.82
N VAL A 184 11.74 -45.15 4.42
CA VAL A 184 11.73 -46.58 4.09
C VAL A 184 12.61 -46.89 2.88
N TYR A 185 12.63 -46.02 1.88
CA TYR A 185 13.52 -46.15 0.72
C TYR A 185 14.99 -46.11 1.13
N GLU A 186 15.40 -45.16 1.96
CA GLU A 186 16.79 -45.06 2.41
C GLU A 186 17.22 -46.21 3.34
N VAL A 187 16.32 -46.70 4.21
CA VAL A 187 16.60 -47.90 5.02
C VAL A 187 16.80 -49.13 4.14
N ARG A 188 15.96 -49.32 3.11
CA ARG A 188 16.09 -50.45 2.17
C ARG A 188 17.34 -50.35 1.29
N LYS A 189 17.72 -49.14 0.90
CA LYS A 189 18.96 -48.88 0.14
C LYS A 189 20.20 -49.21 0.96
N LYS A 190 20.19 -48.96 2.28
CA LYS A 190 21.29 -49.35 3.19
C LYS A 190 21.31 -50.84 3.57
N ALA A 191 20.23 -51.57 3.32
CA ALA A 191 20.10 -53.00 3.62
C ALA A 191 20.41 -53.92 2.42
N LYS A 192 20.71 -53.34 1.25
CA LYS A 192 21.27 -54.03 0.08
C LYS A 192 22.74 -53.67 -0.07
#